data_AF-A0A013WDF9-F1
#
_entry.id   AF-A0A013WDF9-F1
#
_cell.length_a   1.000
_cell.length_b   1.000
_cell.length_c   1.000
_cell.angle_alpha   90.00
_cell.angle_beta   90.00
_cell.angle_gamma   90.00
#
_symmetry.space_group_name_H-M   'P 1'
#
loop_
_entity.id
_entity.type
_entity.pdbx_description
1 polymer ?
#
loop_
_entity_poly.entity_id
_entity_poly.type
_entity_poly.pdbx_seq_one_letter_code
_entity_poly.pdbx_strand_id
1 'polypeptide(L)'
;MAKVNFFDKRVIKKFLEITAVVSGTLSFIVIFVDVPAEWKLKAGLAFLAILALTYVVIWLWSNNLNSIDINVEGSDVAIKTGDIFQQPGLKAIAFNEYFDTQVDNKIIGETSLNGVFIQKHLGVPISELDRYIEEYAFDESEVLEENEARKYGKKKRYQIGTICLYKDYLLTAFSKFDENNKALLTMPEYLEFLINFWDKVNNVYAQQSVSTTIFGSGITRIKGHKNISDEDLLKIMLWTFRISEMRFKYPAKLTIVIHKDKIDQINLLDIKSARNGV
;
A
#
# COMPACT_ATOMS: atom_id res chain seq x y z
N MET A 1 -11.20 14.60 3.89
CA MET A 1 -10.12 15.36 4.56
C MET A 1 -9.73 14.65 5.86
N ALA A 2 -8.98 13.56 5.78
CA ALA A 2 -8.15 13.17 6.92
C ALA A 2 -6.72 13.65 6.64
N LYS A 3 -6.62 14.99 6.62
CA LYS A 3 -5.36 15.73 6.64
C LYS A 3 -4.67 15.47 7.99
N VAL A 4 -3.34 15.45 7.99
CA VAL A 4 -2.54 15.33 9.22
C VAL A 4 -3.02 16.40 10.20
N ASN A 5 -3.50 15.97 11.37
CA ASN A 5 -4.06 16.88 12.37
C ASN A 5 -3.02 17.95 12.69
N PHE A 6 -3.46 19.21 12.84
CA PHE A 6 -2.57 20.30 13.22
C PHE A 6 -1.79 19.95 14.49
N PHE A 7 -2.36 19.18 15.43
CA PHE A 7 -1.70 18.71 16.65
C PHE A 7 -1.24 17.23 16.58
N ASP A 8 -0.93 16.73 15.39
CA ASP A 8 -0.41 15.37 15.25
C ASP A 8 0.90 15.21 16.04
N LYS A 9 0.95 14.19 16.92
CA LYS A 9 2.11 13.93 17.79
C LYS A 9 3.43 13.83 17.01
N ARG A 10 3.40 13.41 15.75
CA ARG A 10 4.60 13.27 14.90
C ARG A 10 5.03 14.60 14.29
N VAL A 11 4.09 15.47 13.92
CA VAL A 11 4.37 16.85 13.52
C VAL A 11 4.98 17.60 14.70
N ILE A 12 4.36 17.45 15.88
CA ILE A 12 4.89 18.00 17.14
C ILE A 12 6.28 17.42 17.42
N LYS A 13 6.48 16.10 17.30
CA LYS A 13 7.79 15.47 17.52
C LYS A 13 8.86 16.03 16.59
N LYS A 14 8.62 16.10 15.28
CA LYS A 14 9.55 16.70 14.33
C LYS A 14 9.83 18.17 14.62
N PHE A 15 8.79 18.91 14.98
CA PHE A 15 8.93 20.31 15.39
C PHE A 15 9.79 20.44 16.65
N LEU A 16 9.58 19.59 17.66
CA LEU A 16 10.37 19.58 18.90
C LEU A 16 11.82 19.18 18.64
N GLU A 17 12.09 18.20 17.76
CA GLU A 17 13.45 17.82 17.35
C GLU A 17 14.20 19.00 16.72
N ILE A 18 13.58 19.69 15.76
CA ILE A 18 14.15 20.88 15.12
C ILE A 18 14.32 22.01 16.14
N THR A 19 13.30 22.26 16.95
CA THR A 19 13.31 23.32 17.96
C THR A 19 14.38 23.07 19.01
N ALA A 20 14.62 21.82 19.42
CA ALA A 20 15.66 21.46 20.37
C ALA A 20 17.06 21.75 19.83
N VAL A 21 17.33 21.39 18.56
CA VAL A 21 18.60 21.72 17.89
C VAL A 21 18.78 23.24 17.79
N VAL A 22 17.77 23.96 17.27
CA VAL A 22 17.85 25.41 17.09
C VAL A 22 18.01 26.14 18.43
N SER A 23 17.23 25.75 19.44
CA SER A 23 17.30 26.37 20.78
C SER A 23 18.62 26.06 21.47
N GLY A 24 19.15 24.84 21.31
CA GLY A 24 20.45 24.44 21.84
C GLY A 24 21.59 25.25 21.20
N THR A 25 21.60 25.38 19.88
CA THR A 25 22.59 26.20 19.16
C THR A 25 22.49 27.68 19.55
N LEU A 26 21.27 28.22 19.63
CA LEU A 26 21.07 29.62 20.03
C LEU A 26 21.56 29.87 21.47
N SER A 27 21.23 28.97 22.40
CA SER A 27 21.69 29.06 23.79
C SER A 27 23.21 29.04 23.89
N PHE A 28 23.88 28.20 23.09
CA PHE A 28 25.34 28.16 23.02
C PHE A 28 25.94 29.47 22.49
N ILE A 29 25.37 30.06 21.44
CA ILE A 29 25.86 31.33 20.86
C ILE A 29 25.75 32.48 21.86
N VAL A 30 24.63 32.56 22.58
CA VAL A 30 24.36 33.64 23.55
C VAL A 30 25.33 33.61 24.74
N ILE A 31 26.01 32.49 25.01
CA ILE A 31 27.08 32.44 26.03
C ILE A 31 28.30 33.26 25.63
N PHE A 32 28.60 33.36 24.32
CA PHE A 32 29.78 34.06 23.81
C PHE A 32 29.47 35.45 23.25
N VAL A 33 28.19 35.75 23.00
CA VAL A 33 27.75 37.00 22.36
C VAL A 33 26.63 37.64 23.18
N ASP A 34 26.92 38.80 23.76
CA ASP A 34 25.93 39.61 24.47
C ASP A 34 24.92 40.23 23.49
N VAL A 35 23.63 40.04 23.79
CA VAL A 35 22.53 40.66 23.03
C VAL A 35 22.20 42.01 23.66
N PRO A 36 22.30 43.14 22.93
CA PRO A 36 21.97 44.46 23.44
C PRO A 36 20.54 44.54 24.01
N ALA A 37 20.37 45.25 25.14
CA ALA A 37 19.11 45.31 25.88
C ALA A 37 17.92 45.81 25.02
N GLU A 38 18.16 46.77 24.13
CA GLU A 38 17.16 47.35 23.24
C GLU A 38 16.62 46.35 22.19
N TRP A 39 17.41 45.34 21.85
CA TRP A 39 17.08 44.33 20.83
C TRP A 39 16.53 43.04 21.42
N LYS A 40 16.71 42.81 22.73
CA LYS A 40 16.35 41.56 23.40
C LYS A 40 14.88 41.16 23.20
N LEU A 41 13.95 42.12 23.33
CA LEU A 41 12.51 41.86 23.16
C LEU A 41 12.16 41.60 21.69
N LYS A 42 12.75 42.37 20.75
CA LYS A 42 12.54 42.17 19.30
C LYS A 42 13.10 40.82 18.85
N ALA A 43 14.27 40.43 19.34
CA ALA A 43 14.89 39.14 19.05
C ALA A 43 14.06 37.96 19.59
N GLY A 44 13.52 38.07 20.81
CA GLY A 44 12.62 37.07 21.39
C GLY A 44 11.33 36.89 20.59
N LEU A 45 10.69 38.00 20.17
CA LEU A 45 9.50 37.96 19.32
C LEU A 45 9.81 37.37 17.93
N ALA A 46 10.95 37.75 17.33
CA ALA A 46 11.40 37.19 16.06
C ALA A 46 11.62 35.68 16.16
N PHE A 47 12.22 35.20 17.26
CA PHE A 47 12.42 33.78 17.52
C PHE A 47 11.08 33.01 17.63
N LEU A 48 10.12 33.54 18.38
CA LEU A 48 8.78 32.94 18.47
C LEU A 48 8.07 32.91 17.11
N ALA A 49 8.19 33.97 16.32
CA ALA A 49 7.64 34.02 14.97
C ALA A 49 8.27 32.96 14.05
N ILE A 50 9.59 32.75 14.15
CA ILE A 50 10.31 31.71 13.39
C ILE A 50 9.85 30.32 13.81
N LEU A 51 9.66 30.06 15.12
CA LEU A 51 9.14 28.78 15.58
C LEU A 51 7.73 28.50 15.06
N ALA A 52 6.83 29.50 15.14
CA ALA A 52 5.48 29.38 14.61
C ALA A 52 5.49 29.12 13.09
N LEU A 53 6.32 29.84 12.33
CA LEU A 53 6.47 29.62 10.90
C LEU A 53 7.00 28.22 10.59
N THR A 54 8.01 27.76 11.33
CA THR A 54 8.59 26.42 11.18
C THR A 54 7.54 25.34 11.39
N TYR A 55 6.70 25.49 12.42
CA TYR A 55 5.58 24.57 12.67
C TYR A 55 4.63 24.50 11.47
N VAL A 56 4.19 25.66 10.96
CA VAL A 56 3.28 25.76 9.82
C VAL A 56 3.90 25.12 8.57
N VAL A 57 5.19 25.37 8.30
CA VAL A 57 5.90 24.75 7.17
C VAL A 57 5.94 23.23 7.28
N ILE A 58 6.27 22.69 8.47
CA ILE A 58 6.30 21.22 8.69
C ILE A 58 4.90 20.63 8.49
N TRP A 59 3.87 21.29 9.02
CA TRP A 59 2.48 20.84 8.87
C TRP A 59 2.02 20.87 7.40
N LEU A 60 2.30 21.94 6.65
CA LEU A 60 1.97 22.03 5.23
C LEU A 60 2.69 20.98 4.39
N TRP A 61 3.98 20.76 4.65
CA TRP A 61 4.75 19.72 3.98
C TRP A 61 4.21 18.33 4.28
N SER A 62 3.95 18.05 5.56
CA SER A 62 3.33 16.79 6.02
C SER A 62 2.00 16.54 5.33
N ASN A 63 1.22 17.60 5.11
CA ASN A 63 -0.11 17.50 4.54
C ASN A 63 -0.09 17.26 3.02
N ASN A 64 0.99 17.61 2.33
CA ASN A 64 1.15 17.44 0.89
C ASN A 64 2.03 16.24 0.53
N LEU A 65 2.40 15.42 1.52
CA LEU A 65 3.23 14.24 1.32
C LEU A 65 2.43 13.17 0.57
N ASN A 66 2.75 12.95 -0.70
CA ASN A 66 2.06 11.97 -1.56
C ASN A 66 2.88 10.70 -1.81
N SER A 67 4.12 10.66 -1.33
CA SER A 67 5.03 9.53 -1.51
C SER A 67 6.07 9.47 -0.40
N ILE A 68 6.45 8.25 -0.01
CA ILE A 68 7.57 7.97 0.88
C ILE A 68 8.35 6.77 0.35
N ASP A 69 9.67 6.80 0.58
CA ASP A 69 10.54 5.65 0.35
C ASP A 69 11.04 5.14 1.72
N ILE A 70 10.82 3.86 1.95
CA ILE A 70 11.27 3.14 3.14
C ILE A 70 12.16 1.97 2.71
N ASN A 71 13.05 1.54 3.61
CA ASN A 71 13.81 0.32 3.42
C ASN A 71 13.29 -0.69 4.43
N VAL A 72 12.93 -1.88 3.96
CA VAL A 72 12.41 -2.98 4.77
C VAL A 72 13.31 -4.18 4.54
N GLU A 73 14.09 -4.56 5.55
CA GLU A 73 15.04 -5.68 5.50
C GLU A 73 15.96 -5.65 4.27
N GLY A 74 16.47 -4.46 3.90
CA GLY A 74 17.34 -4.28 2.74
C GLY A 74 16.61 -4.10 1.39
N SER A 75 15.29 -4.24 1.36
CA SER A 75 14.48 -3.98 0.17
C SER A 75 13.97 -2.55 0.12
N ASP A 76 14.11 -1.90 -1.04
CA ASP A 76 13.52 -0.58 -1.26
C ASP A 76 12.01 -0.70 -1.53
N VAL A 77 11.22 0.00 -0.71
CA VAL A 77 9.76 0.04 -0.81
C VAL A 77 9.31 1.49 -0.97
N ALA A 78 8.69 1.78 -2.12
CA ALA A 78 8.08 3.07 -2.39
C ALA A 78 6.57 2.99 -2.11
N ILE A 79 6.04 3.89 -1.28
CA ILE A 79 4.60 3.98 -1.01
C ILE A 79 4.15 5.33 -1.55
N LYS A 80 3.31 5.34 -2.59
CA LYS A 80 2.96 6.57 -3.29
C LYS A 80 1.53 6.59 -3.81
N THR A 81 1.00 7.80 -3.95
CA THR A 81 -0.29 8.03 -4.58
C THR A 81 -0.18 7.91 -6.10
N GLY A 82 -1.11 7.21 -6.74
CA GLY A 82 -1.11 7.12 -8.20
C GLY A 82 -2.07 6.08 -8.78
N ASP A 83 -1.78 5.69 -10.01
CA ASP A 83 -2.46 4.63 -10.75
C ASP A 83 -1.49 3.46 -10.93
N ILE A 84 -1.93 2.25 -10.56
CA ILE A 84 -1.13 1.02 -10.66
C ILE A 84 -0.81 0.67 -12.12
N PHE A 85 -1.71 0.98 -13.06
CA PHE A 85 -1.51 0.66 -14.47
C PHE A 85 -0.39 1.49 -15.12
N GLN A 86 -0.04 2.63 -14.53
CA GLN A 86 1.05 3.50 -14.99
C GLN A 86 2.40 3.18 -14.35
N GLN A 87 2.48 2.13 -13.51
CA GLN A 87 3.73 1.78 -12.85
C GLN A 87 4.64 0.91 -13.73
N PRO A 88 5.96 1.06 -13.63
CA PRO A 88 6.89 0.19 -14.33
C PRO A 88 6.94 -1.21 -13.70
N GLY A 89 7.37 -2.19 -14.50
CA GLY A 89 7.51 -3.58 -14.06
C GLY A 89 6.17 -4.28 -13.87
N LEU A 90 6.18 -5.30 -13.00
CA LEU A 90 5.06 -6.20 -12.76
C LEU A 90 3.98 -5.52 -11.91
N LYS A 91 2.72 -5.75 -12.23
CA LYS A 91 1.56 -5.12 -11.58
C LYS A 91 0.66 -6.19 -10.98
N ALA A 92 0.56 -6.24 -9.65
CA ALA A 92 -0.30 -7.19 -8.97
C ALA A 92 -1.75 -6.71 -8.96
N ILE A 93 -2.65 -7.52 -9.51
CA ILE A 93 -4.08 -7.27 -9.56
C ILE A 93 -4.78 -8.40 -8.80
N ALA A 94 -5.46 -8.05 -7.71
CA ALA A 94 -6.18 -8.99 -6.86
C ALA A 94 -7.51 -9.40 -7.51
N PHE A 95 -7.64 -10.67 -7.88
CA PHE A 95 -8.86 -11.32 -8.33
C PHE A 95 -9.51 -12.13 -7.19
N ASN A 96 -10.70 -12.64 -7.44
CA ASN A 96 -11.27 -13.66 -6.56
C ASN A 96 -10.59 -15.03 -6.78
N GLU A 97 -10.91 -15.99 -5.92
CA GLU A 97 -10.35 -17.33 -5.95
C GLU A 97 -10.70 -18.14 -7.20
N TYR A 98 -11.55 -17.61 -8.07
CA TYR A 98 -11.97 -18.23 -9.33
C TYR A 98 -11.32 -17.59 -10.55
N PHE A 99 -10.55 -16.50 -10.37
CA PHE A 99 -10.08 -15.63 -11.46
C PHE A 99 -11.21 -15.23 -12.42
N ASP A 100 -12.37 -14.85 -11.89
CA ASP A 100 -13.48 -14.41 -12.75
C ASP A 100 -13.07 -13.20 -13.59
N THR A 101 -13.62 -13.13 -14.81
CA THR A 101 -13.33 -12.07 -15.80
C THR A 101 -14.61 -11.40 -16.31
N GLN A 102 -15.77 -11.76 -15.77
CA GLN A 102 -17.07 -11.23 -16.18
C GLN A 102 -17.34 -9.85 -15.56
N VAL A 103 -17.23 -8.81 -16.36
CA VAL A 103 -17.53 -7.42 -15.97
C VAL A 103 -19.00 -7.09 -16.27
N ASP A 104 -19.86 -7.30 -15.28
CA ASP A 104 -21.33 -7.17 -15.41
C ASP A 104 -21.97 -6.42 -14.23
N ASN A 105 -21.16 -5.83 -13.35
CA ASN A 105 -21.57 -5.22 -12.08
C ASN A 105 -22.26 -6.18 -11.10
N LYS A 106 -22.17 -7.50 -11.33
CA LYS A 106 -22.61 -8.54 -10.40
C LYS A 106 -21.43 -9.33 -9.85
N ILE A 107 -20.53 -9.79 -10.71
CA ILE A 107 -19.28 -10.46 -10.33
C ILE A 107 -18.15 -9.45 -10.24
N ILE A 108 -17.90 -8.71 -11.34
CA ILE A 108 -16.91 -7.63 -11.38
C ILE A 108 -17.60 -6.32 -11.74
N GLY A 109 -17.39 -5.31 -10.91
CA GLY A 109 -17.82 -3.94 -11.19
C GLY A 109 -16.95 -3.27 -12.24
N GLU A 110 -17.55 -2.52 -13.15
CA GLU A 110 -16.85 -1.82 -14.24
C GLU A 110 -15.81 -0.82 -13.74
N THR A 111 -16.08 -0.16 -12.61
CA THR A 111 -15.19 0.82 -11.98
C THR A 111 -14.19 0.20 -11.01
N SER A 112 -14.23 -1.12 -10.80
CA SER A 112 -13.27 -1.83 -9.95
C SER A 112 -11.91 -1.93 -10.64
N LEU A 113 -10.87 -2.23 -9.87
CA LEU A 113 -9.53 -2.43 -10.43
C LEU A 113 -9.52 -3.54 -11.49
N ASN A 114 -10.20 -4.66 -11.23
CA ASN A 114 -10.34 -5.77 -12.17
C ASN A 114 -11.14 -5.35 -13.42
N GLY A 115 -12.23 -4.61 -13.25
CA GLY A 115 -13.04 -4.09 -14.35
C GLY A 115 -12.23 -3.18 -15.28
N VAL A 116 -11.48 -2.23 -14.70
CA VAL A 116 -10.57 -1.35 -15.44
C VAL A 116 -9.48 -2.13 -16.15
N PHE A 117 -8.88 -3.13 -15.51
CA PHE A 117 -7.90 -4.03 -16.14
C PHE A 117 -8.49 -4.73 -17.37
N ILE A 118 -9.64 -5.40 -17.21
CA ILE A 118 -10.28 -6.20 -18.26
C ILE A 118 -10.71 -5.32 -19.44
N GLN A 119 -11.29 -4.15 -19.16
CA GLN A 119 -11.84 -3.28 -20.21
C GLN A 119 -10.77 -2.45 -20.94
N LYS A 120 -9.73 -1.98 -20.23
CA LYS A 120 -8.80 -0.97 -20.76
C LYS A 120 -7.37 -1.47 -20.96
N HIS A 121 -6.96 -2.51 -20.25
CA HIS A 121 -5.56 -2.95 -20.21
C HIS A 121 -5.33 -4.36 -20.74
N LEU A 122 -6.36 -5.21 -20.81
CA LEU A 122 -6.23 -6.58 -21.32
C LEU A 122 -5.75 -6.61 -22.78
N GLY A 123 -6.37 -5.78 -23.63
CA GLY A 123 -6.00 -5.61 -25.04
C GLY A 123 -6.26 -6.82 -25.94
N VAL A 124 -6.93 -7.86 -25.42
CA VAL A 124 -7.32 -9.08 -26.14
C VAL A 124 -8.74 -9.49 -25.72
N PRO A 125 -9.42 -10.38 -26.47
CA PRO A 125 -10.69 -10.95 -26.04
C PRO A 125 -10.59 -11.65 -24.68
N ILE A 126 -11.63 -11.53 -23.85
CA ILE A 126 -11.70 -12.15 -22.52
C ILE A 126 -11.47 -13.67 -22.60
N SER A 127 -11.99 -14.32 -23.65
CA SER A 127 -11.81 -15.75 -23.89
C SER A 127 -10.34 -16.18 -24.02
N GLU A 128 -9.46 -15.30 -24.50
CA GLU A 128 -8.03 -15.60 -24.57
C GLU A 128 -7.38 -15.57 -23.19
N LEU A 129 -7.78 -14.62 -22.33
CA LEU A 129 -7.32 -14.58 -20.95
C LEU A 129 -7.82 -15.80 -20.17
N ASP A 130 -9.09 -16.16 -20.36
CA ASP A 130 -9.69 -17.31 -19.68
C ASP A 130 -8.97 -18.60 -20.05
N ARG A 131 -8.74 -18.83 -21.35
CA ARG A 131 -7.96 -19.97 -21.84
C ARG A 131 -6.52 -19.94 -21.31
N TYR A 132 -5.88 -18.78 -21.29
CA TYR A 132 -4.53 -18.63 -20.75
C TYR A 132 -4.47 -19.05 -19.27
N ILE A 133 -5.45 -18.63 -18.47
CA ILE A 133 -5.53 -19.00 -17.04
C ILE A 133 -5.81 -20.51 -16.90
N GLU A 134 -6.68 -21.09 -17.72
CA GLU A 134 -6.98 -22.53 -17.67
C GLU A 134 -5.77 -23.40 -18.02
N GLU A 135 -4.98 -22.98 -19.01
CA GLU A 135 -3.77 -23.65 -19.49
C GLU A 135 -2.50 -23.29 -18.67
N TYR A 136 -2.61 -22.35 -17.73
CA TYR A 136 -1.46 -21.91 -16.93
C TYR A 136 -0.95 -23.03 -16.02
N ALA A 137 0.37 -23.19 -15.96
CA ALA A 137 1.04 -24.22 -15.18
C ALA A 137 1.08 -23.87 -13.68
N PHE A 138 -0.06 -23.95 -13.01
CA PHE A 138 -0.15 -23.85 -11.56
C PHE A 138 0.41 -25.11 -10.89
N ASP A 139 0.91 -24.98 -9.66
CA ASP A 139 1.23 -26.15 -8.85
C ASP A 139 -0.06 -26.92 -8.50
N GLU A 140 0.02 -28.25 -8.42
CA GLU A 140 -1.16 -29.07 -8.09
C GLU A 140 -1.81 -28.67 -6.76
N SER A 141 -1.02 -28.21 -5.78
CA SER A 141 -1.52 -27.74 -4.50
C SER A 141 -2.27 -26.40 -4.57
N GLU A 142 -2.09 -25.63 -5.65
CA GLU A 142 -2.77 -24.34 -5.84
C GLU A 142 -4.16 -24.49 -6.45
N VAL A 143 -4.43 -25.61 -7.10
CA VAL A 143 -5.73 -25.89 -7.72
C VAL A 143 -6.60 -26.63 -6.73
N LEU A 144 -7.70 -26.00 -6.33
CA LEU A 144 -8.69 -26.58 -5.42
C LEU A 144 -9.84 -27.24 -6.20
N GLU A 145 -10.69 -27.96 -5.49
CA GLU A 145 -11.89 -28.59 -6.05
C GLU A 145 -12.81 -27.57 -6.76
N GLU A 146 -13.46 -28.05 -7.82
CA GLU A 146 -14.46 -27.28 -8.57
C GLU A 146 -15.77 -27.15 -7.78
N ASN A 147 -16.30 -25.93 -7.73
CA ASN A 147 -17.59 -25.68 -7.10
C ASN A 147 -18.72 -25.85 -8.13
N GLU A 148 -19.17 -27.09 -8.31
CA GLU A 148 -20.25 -27.43 -9.25
C GLU A 148 -21.59 -26.76 -8.94
N ALA A 149 -21.82 -26.41 -7.67
CA ALA A 149 -23.04 -25.74 -7.23
C ALA A 149 -23.05 -24.24 -7.57
N ARG A 150 -21.91 -23.66 -7.99
CA ARG A 150 -21.81 -22.25 -8.36
C ARG A 150 -22.61 -21.97 -9.62
N LYS A 151 -23.53 -21.01 -9.54
CA LYS A 151 -24.48 -20.67 -10.62
C LYS A 151 -23.91 -19.70 -11.66
N TYR A 152 -22.97 -18.84 -11.26
CA TYR A 152 -22.44 -17.75 -12.09
C TYR A 152 -20.92 -17.64 -11.92
N GLY A 153 -20.22 -17.32 -13.01
CA GLY A 153 -18.76 -17.27 -13.05
C GLY A 153 -18.10 -18.63 -13.24
N LYS A 154 -16.77 -18.66 -13.08
CA LYS A 154 -15.94 -19.85 -13.21
C LYS A 154 -16.13 -20.79 -12.03
N LYS A 155 -15.96 -22.10 -12.24
CA LYS A 155 -16.17 -23.12 -11.18
C LYS A 155 -14.89 -23.58 -10.49
N LYS A 156 -13.77 -23.54 -11.21
CA LYS A 156 -12.46 -23.93 -10.70
C LYS A 156 -11.96 -22.92 -9.67
N ARG A 157 -11.60 -23.42 -8.49
CA ARG A 157 -11.08 -22.60 -7.38
C ARG A 157 -9.57 -22.72 -7.29
N TYR A 158 -8.96 -21.67 -6.81
CA TYR A 158 -7.53 -21.58 -6.57
C TYR A 158 -7.27 -21.20 -5.11
N GLN A 159 -6.15 -21.66 -4.57
CA GLN A 159 -5.72 -21.27 -3.24
C GLN A 159 -5.49 -19.76 -3.20
N ILE A 160 -5.81 -19.16 -2.06
CA ILE A 160 -5.55 -17.75 -1.83
C ILE A 160 -4.03 -17.51 -1.83
N GLY A 161 -3.57 -16.54 -2.61
CA GLY A 161 -2.16 -16.22 -2.82
C GLY A 161 -1.59 -16.80 -4.11
N THR A 162 -2.31 -17.67 -4.82
CA THR A 162 -1.91 -18.18 -6.15
C THR A 162 -1.76 -17.04 -7.15
N ILE A 163 -0.70 -17.10 -7.96
CA ILE A 163 -0.36 -16.08 -8.96
C ILE A 163 -0.34 -16.68 -10.35
N CYS A 164 -1.10 -16.08 -11.27
CA CYS A 164 -0.97 -16.28 -12.71
C CYS A 164 -0.23 -15.07 -13.31
N LEU A 165 0.99 -15.27 -13.82
CA LEU A 165 1.72 -14.24 -14.54
C LEU A 165 1.18 -14.14 -15.98
N TYR A 166 0.57 -13.00 -16.32
CA TYR A 166 0.09 -12.70 -17.66
C TYR A 166 0.70 -11.39 -18.14
N LYS A 167 1.62 -11.46 -19.12
CA LYS A 167 2.43 -10.31 -19.56
C LYS A 167 3.15 -9.67 -18.36
N ASP A 168 2.87 -8.41 -18.06
CA ASP A 168 3.38 -7.65 -16.93
C ASP A 168 2.40 -7.58 -15.75
N TYR A 169 1.39 -8.46 -15.71
CA TYR A 169 0.40 -8.53 -14.64
C TYR A 169 0.54 -9.80 -13.82
N LEU A 170 0.55 -9.64 -12.50
CA LEU A 170 0.45 -10.73 -11.54
C LEU A 170 -1.03 -10.81 -11.13
N LEU A 171 -1.78 -11.68 -11.80
CA LEU A 171 -3.17 -11.92 -11.43
C LEU A 171 -3.15 -12.81 -10.19
N THR A 172 -3.64 -12.31 -9.06
CA THR A 172 -3.52 -13.02 -7.78
C THR A 172 -4.87 -13.39 -7.22
N ALA A 173 -5.08 -14.65 -6.86
CA ALA A 173 -6.25 -15.11 -6.14
C ALA A 173 -6.24 -14.53 -4.72
N PHE A 174 -7.14 -13.58 -4.44
CA PHE A 174 -7.15 -12.83 -3.18
C PHE A 174 -8.38 -13.10 -2.33
N SER A 175 -9.58 -12.83 -2.83
CA SER A 175 -10.80 -12.88 -2.01
C SER A 175 -11.57 -14.18 -2.23
N LYS A 176 -12.25 -14.68 -1.19
CA LYS A 176 -13.23 -15.76 -1.32
C LYS A 176 -14.63 -15.21 -1.60
N PHE A 177 -15.37 -15.78 -2.54
CA PHE A 177 -16.74 -15.39 -2.87
C PHE A 177 -17.75 -16.29 -2.15
N ASP A 178 -18.75 -15.68 -1.52
CA ASP A 178 -19.92 -16.42 -1.04
C ASP A 178 -20.93 -16.70 -2.17
N GLU A 179 -22.02 -17.38 -1.84
CA GLU A 179 -23.13 -17.69 -2.77
C GLU A 179 -23.75 -16.46 -3.45
N ASN A 180 -23.53 -15.27 -2.88
CA ASN A 180 -24.01 -13.99 -3.39
C ASN A 180 -22.90 -13.17 -4.06
N ASN A 181 -21.76 -13.79 -4.41
CA ASN A 181 -20.58 -13.15 -4.99
C ASN A 181 -20.01 -12.02 -4.11
N LYS A 182 -20.16 -12.08 -2.78
CA LYS A 182 -19.52 -11.13 -1.88
C LYS A 182 -18.09 -11.57 -1.61
N ALA A 183 -17.14 -10.71 -1.94
CA ALA A 183 -15.74 -10.86 -1.59
C ALA A 183 -15.52 -10.80 -0.07
N LEU A 184 -15.03 -11.89 0.51
CA LEU A 184 -14.86 -12.11 1.95
C LEU A 184 -13.51 -12.78 2.23
N LEU A 185 -12.88 -12.36 3.33
CA LEU A 185 -11.75 -13.05 3.96
C LEU A 185 -11.88 -12.93 5.48
N THR A 186 -11.33 -13.88 6.22
CA THR A 186 -11.00 -13.72 7.64
C THR A 186 -9.60 -13.14 7.78
N MET A 187 -9.22 -12.65 8.97
CA MET A 187 -7.84 -12.19 9.20
C MET A 187 -6.79 -13.29 9.00
N PRO A 188 -6.99 -14.54 9.47
CA PRO A 188 -6.07 -15.63 9.15
C PRO A 188 -5.91 -15.84 7.64
N GLU A 189 -7.00 -15.85 6.86
CA GLU A 189 -6.93 -16.02 5.40
C GLU A 189 -6.26 -14.83 4.71
N TYR A 190 -6.41 -13.61 5.25
CA TYR A 190 -5.71 -12.43 4.75
C TYR A 190 -4.20 -12.49 5.03
N LEU A 191 -3.79 -13.00 6.20
CA LEU A 191 -2.37 -13.20 6.52
C LEU A 191 -1.78 -14.34 5.68
N GLU A 192 -2.51 -15.44 5.53
CA GLU A 192 -2.15 -16.55 4.64
C GLU A 192 -1.94 -16.05 3.20
N PHE A 193 -2.89 -15.27 2.69
CA PHE A 193 -2.77 -14.61 1.39
C PHE A 193 -1.45 -13.86 1.24
N LEU A 194 -1.12 -12.99 2.21
CA LEU A 194 0.05 -12.13 2.12
C LEU A 194 1.34 -12.95 2.12
N ILE A 195 1.44 -13.95 3.00
CA ILE A 195 2.61 -14.84 3.07
C ILE A 195 2.78 -15.57 1.73
N ASN A 196 1.72 -16.22 1.24
CA ASN A 196 1.75 -16.94 -0.03
C ASN A 196 2.06 -16.00 -1.21
N PHE A 197 1.51 -14.79 -1.20
CA PHE A 197 1.75 -13.80 -2.24
C PHE A 197 3.23 -13.39 -2.30
N TRP A 198 3.86 -13.07 -1.16
CA TRP A 198 5.26 -12.68 -1.13
C TRP A 198 6.18 -13.82 -1.60
N ASP A 199 5.90 -15.05 -1.17
CA ASP A 199 6.66 -16.23 -1.59
C ASP A 199 6.50 -16.50 -3.09
N LYS A 200 5.28 -16.40 -3.62
CA LYS A 200 5.03 -16.59 -5.06
C LYS A 200 5.63 -15.47 -5.91
N VAL A 201 5.59 -14.22 -5.44
CA VAL A 201 6.27 -13.11 -6.11
C VAL A 201 7.77 -13.39 -6.20
N ASN A 202 8.41 -13.91 -5.14
CA ASN A 202 9.83 -14.26 -5.14
C ASN A 202 10.21 -15.25 -6.27
N ASN A 203 9.29 -16.13 -6.64
CA ASN A 203 9.51 -17.10 -7.71
C ASN A 203 9.37 -16.51 -9.11
N VAL A 204 8.51 -15.50 -9.30
CA VAL A 204 8.12 -15.01 -10.64
C VAL A 204 8.66 -13.62 -10.98
N TYR A 205 9.14 -12.84 -10.01
CA TYR A 205 9.46 -11.43 -10.26
C TYR A 205 10.69 -11.23 -11.14
N ALA A 206 11.60 -12.22 -11.22
CA ALA A 206 12.77 -12.22 -12.10
C ALA A 206 13.58 -10.89 -12.08
N GLN A 207 13.83 -10.35 -10.87
CA GLN A 207 14.53 -9.07 -10.66
C GLN A 207 13.84 -7.82 -11.23
N GLN A 208 12.56 -7.90 -11.57
CA GLN A 208 11.76 -6.74 -11.96
C GLN A 208 11.16 -6.04 -10.74
N SER A 209 10.92 -4.74 -10.83
CA SER A 209 10.12 -4.04 -9.83
C SER A 209 8.68 -4.57 -9.86
N VAL A 210 8.06 -4.65 -8.68
CA VAL A 210 6.67 -5.09 -8.52
C VAL A 210 5.87 -3.95 -7.92
N SER A 211 4.71 -3.69 -8.50
CA SER A 211 3.75 -2.69 -8.04
C SER A 211 2.46 -3.35 -7.60
N THR A 212 1.93 -2.97 -6.45
CA THR A 212 0.65 -3.48 -5.94
C THR A 212 -0.18 -2.36 -5.33
N THR A 213 -1.50 -2.55 -5.26
CA THR A 213 -2.37 -1.72 -4.41
C THR A 213 -2.39 -2.25 -2.98
N ILE A 214 -3.03 -1.53 -2.06
CA ILE A 214 -3.28 -2.09 -0.73
C ILE A 214 -4.33 -3.21 -0.86
N PHE A 215 -3.94 -4.45 -0.59
CA PHE A 215 -4.86 -5.58 -0.64
C PHE A 215 -5.95 -5.45 0.41
N GLY A 216 -7.18 -5.80 0.06
CA GLY A 216 -8.34 -5.63 0.93
C GLY A 216 -8.87 -4.19 1.03
N SER A 217 -8.15 -3.21 0.50
CA SER A 217 -8.55 -1.80 0.44
C SER A 217 -9.56 -1.56 -0.68
N GLY A 218 -10.75 -2.16 -0.58
CA GLY A 218 -11.77 -2.09 -1.63
C GLY A 218 -13.10 -2.69 -1.18
N ILE A 219 -13.71 -3.49 -2.07
CA ILE A 219 -15.01 -4.14 -1.81
C ILE A 219 -14.89 -5.41 -0.96
N THR A 220 -13.68 -5.95 -0.79
CA THR A 220 -13.41 -7.16 -0.02
C THR A 220 -13.60 -6.89 1.47
N ARG A 221 -14.41 -7.72 2.12
CA ARG A 221 -14.73 -7.55 3.54
C ARG A 221 -13.91 -8.51 4.38
N ILE A 222 -13.21 -7.96 5.37
CA ILE A 222 -12.57 -8.77 6.40
C ILE A 222 -13.60 -9.09 7.50
N LYS A 223 -14.01 -10.36 7.58
CA LYS A 223 -14.88 -10.88 8.66
C LYS A 223 -14.22 -10.69 10.02
N GLY A 224 -15.00 -10.23 10.99
CA GLY A 224 -14.52 -9.90 12.34
C GLY A 224 -13.85 -8.52 12.48
N HIS A 225 -13.44 -7.90 11.36
CA HIS A 225 -12.70 -6.63 11.36
C HIS A 225 -13.31 -5.65 10.34
N LYS A 226 -14.62 -5.42 10.42
CA LYS A 226 -15.36 -4.57 9.47
C LYS A 226 -14.85 -3.13 9.38
N ASN A 227 -14.14 -2.65 10.39
CA ASN A 227 -13.64 -1.28 10.50
C ASN A 227 -12.12 -1.18 10.36
N ILE A 228 -11.45 -2.23 9.85
CA ILE A 228 -10.01 -2.15 9.60
C ILE A 228 -9.71 -1.02 8.61
N SER A 229 -8.77 -0.15 8.95
CA SER A 229 -8.43 1.01 8.11
C SER A 229 -7.49 0.61 6.96
N ASP A 230 -7.49 1.41 5.89
CA ASP A 230 -6.53 1.26 4.79
C ASP A 230 -5.07 1.38 5.29
N GLU A 231 -4.83 2.19 6.34
CA GLU A 231 -3.54 2.30 7.01
C GLU A 231 -3.15 1.01 7.76
N ASP A 232 -4.09 0.36 8.46
CA ASP A 232 -3.84 -0.91 9.15
C ASP A 232 -3.55 -2.03 8.16
N LEU A 233 -4.29 -2.10 7.05
CA LEU A 233 -4.03 -3.06 5.97
C LEU A 233 -2.63 -2.86 5.38
N LEU A 234 -2.23 -1.62 5.15
CA LEU A 234 -0.87 -1.27 4.70
C LEU A 234 0.18 -1.70 5.72
N LYS A 235 -0.03 -1.45 7.02
CA LYS A 235 0.88 -1.89 8.08
C LYS A 235 1.03 -3.41 8.11
N ILE A 236 -0.06 -4.17 7.97
CA ILE A 236 -0.01 -5.63 7.90
C ILE A 236 0.73 -6.10 6.64
N MET A 237 0.50 -5.46 5.48
CA MET A 237 1.25 -5.76 4.25
C MET A 237 2.76 -5.55 4.42
N LEU A 238 3.16 -4.42 5.03
CA LEU A 238 4.57 -4.14 5.29
C LEU A 238 5.18 -5.09 6.31
N TRP A 239 4.44 -5.43 7.37
CA TRP A 239 4.87 -6.38 8.38
C TRP A 239 5.06 -7.79 7.80
N THR A 240 4.08 -8.29 7.04
CA THR A 240 4.17 -9.60 6.37
C THR A 240 5.29 -9.63 5.34
N PHE A 241 5.48 -8.55 4.59
CA PHE A 241 6.62 -8.41 3.67
C PHE A 241 7.95 -8.49 4.42
N ARG A 242 8.07 -7.80 5.56
CA ARG A 242 9.27 -7.82 6.41
C ARG A 242 9.64 -9.23 6.88
N ILE A 243 8.65 -10.00 7.34
CA ILE A 243 8.88 -11.36 7.87
C ILE A 243 9.00 -12.43 6.78
N SER A 244 8.53 -12.16 5.55
CA SER A 244 8.72 -13.07 4.42
C SER A 244 10.20 -13.20 4.06
N GLU A 245 10.58 -14.21 3.27
CA GLU A 245 11.95 -14.33 2.73
C GLU A 245 12.18 -13.47 1.49
N MET A 246 11.12 -12.86 0.94
CA MET A 246 11.17 -12.06 -0.28
C MET A 246 12.02 -10.79 -0.09
N ARG A 247 12.99 -10.57 -0.97
CA ARG A 247 13.86 -9.39 -0.95
C ARG A 247 14.03 -8.81 -2.35
N PHE A 248 13.67 -7.54 -2.52
CA PHE A 248 13.96 -6.81 -3.76
C PHE A 248 15.38 -6.25 -3.69
N LYS A 249 16.25 -6.70 -4.60
CA LYS A 249 17.61 -6.17 -4.76
C LYS A 249 17.63 -5.09 -5.84
N TYR A 250 18.36 -4.01 -5.60
CA TYR A 250 18.56 -2.94 -6.59
C TYR A 250 18.98 -3.52 -7.96
N PRO A 251 18.38 -3.09 -9.08
CA PRO A 251 17.46 -1.95 -9.23
C PRO A 251 15.97 -2.27 -8.97
N ALA A 252 15.63 -3.51 -8.62
CA ALA A 252 14.27 -3.91 -8.32
C ALA A 252 13.78 -3.28 -7.00
N LYS A 253 12.48 -2.97 -6.94
CA LYS A 253 11.84 -2.40 -5.76
C LYS A 253 10.37 -2.76 -5.70
N LEU A 254 9.80 -2.73 -4.50
CA LEU A 254 8.37 -2.82 -4.28
C LEU A 254 7.75 -1.42 -4.36
N THR A 255 6.65 -1.27 -5.08
CA THR A 255 5.87 -0.03 -5.10
C THR A 255 4.44 -0.31 -4.65
N ILE A 256 4.04 0.25 -3.51
CA ILE A 256 2.65 0.20 -3.05
C ILE A 256 1.95 1.48 -3.51
N VAL A 257 0.95 1.32 -4.38
CA VAL A 257 0.19 2.42 -4.97
C VAL A 257 -1.11 2.63 -4.21
N ILE A 258 -1.28 3.84 -3.70
CA ILE A 258 -2.50 4.29 -3.02
C ILE A 258 -3.34 5.05 -4.05
N HIS A 259 -4.61 4.68 -4.19
CA HIS A 259 -5.53 5.43 -5.05
C HIS A 259 -5.72 6.85 -4.51
N LYS A 260 -5.85 7.84 -5.39
CA LYS A 260 -5.95 9.26 -5.00
C LYS A 260 -7.04 9.55 -3.96
N ASP A 261 -8.16 8.84 -4.03
CA ASP A 261 -9.29 9.05 -3.11
C ASP A 261 -9.05 8.48 -1.70
N LYS A 262 -7.98 7.70 -1.53
CA LYS A 262 -7.65 6.98 -0.29
C LYS A 262 -6.44 7.54 0.43
N ILE A 263 -5.67 8.42 -0.20
CA ILE A 263 -4.47 9.00 0.43
C ILE A 263 -4.82 9.76 1.71
N ASP A 264 -5.97 10.41 1.74
CA ASP A 264 -6.51 11.09 2.92
C ASP A 264 -6.72 10.15 4.10
N GLN A 265 -6.81 8.83 3.91
CA GLN A 265 -7.06 7.86 4.97
C GLN A 265 -5.76 7.27 5.55
N ILE A 266 -4.61 7.62 4.98
CA ILE A 266 -3.32 7.00 5.29
C ILE A 266 -2.31 8.08 5.68
N ASN A 267 -1.78 8.01 6.90
CA ASN A 267 -0.73 8.90 7.33
C ASN A 267 0.64 8.38 6.91
N LEU A 268 1.13 8.80 5.74
CA LEU A 268 2.46 8.40 5.24
C LEU A 268 3.61 8.79 6.19
N LEU A 269 3.45 9.85 6.98
CA LEU A 269 4.45 10.24 7.96
C LEU A 269 4.57 9.22 9.09
N ASP A 270 3.46 8.61 9.49
CA ASP A 270 3.45 7.49 10.43
C ASP A 270 4.25 6.32 9.90
N ILE A 271 3.88 5.86 8.69
CA ILE A 271 4.49 4.71 8.05
C ILE A 271 6.01 4.91 7.91
N LYS A 272 6.44 6.12 7.56
CA LYS A 272 7.86 6.46 7.47
C LYS A 272 8.56 6.44 8.84
N SER A 273 7.88 6.88 9.89
CA SER A 273 8.44 6.95 11.25
C SER A 273 8.48 5.58 11.94
N ALA A 274 7.58 4.68 11.59
CA ALA A 274 7.48 3.33 12.13
C ALA A 274 8.56 2.37 11.57
N ARG A 275 9.56 2.90 10.84
CA ARG A 275 10.77 2.21 10.32
C ARG A 275 11.47 1.27 11.32
N ASN A 276 11.22 1.42 12.61
CA ASN A 276 11.83 0.61 13.68
C ASN A 276 10.86 -0.40 14.35
N GLY A 277 9.62 -0.55 13.88
CA GLY A 277 8.64 -1.35 14.63
C GLY A 277 7.29 -1.65 13.97
N VAL A 278 7.17 -1.61 12.63
CA VAL A 278 6.08 -2.34 11.94
C VAL A 278 6.51 -3.76 11.78
#